data_AF-A0A3M1TDE6-F1
#
_entry.id   AF-A0A3M1TDE6-F1
#
_cell.length_a   1.000
_cell.length_b   1.000
_cell.length_c   1.000
_cell.angle_alpha   90.00
_cell.angle_beta   90.00
_cell.angle_gamma   90.00
#
_symmetry.space_group_name_H-M   'P 1'
#
loop_
_entity.id
_entity.type
_entity.pdbx_description
1 polymer ?
#
loop_
_entity_poly.entity_id
_entity_poly.type
_entity_poly.pdbx_seq_one_letter_code
_entity_poly.pdbx_strand_id
1 'polypeptide(L)'
;TRIFEGANEVLRFHLAAGALPFAGEVPSALAERLPAPLETHARRFDDLHRRARAALAGLAETFGPRVMEHQLRLAGCADAFIGLLALEASLLRGGAELGDLSGETATVHLDRLAFLTELLGREIEDGLRQAEDERFETTASRLAGHEVDVARARL
;
A
#
# COMPACT_ATOMS: atom_id res chain seq x y z
N THR A 1 14.20 -12.53 10.27
CA THR A 1 13.46 -13.75 9.87
C THR A 1 12.01 -13.37 9.73
N ARG A 2 11.42 -13.45 8.53
CA ARG A 2 10.03 -13.00 8.19
C ARG A 2 9.09 -14.19 7.96
N ILE A 3 9.16 -15.20 8.83
CA ILE A 3 8.58 -16.54 8.61
C ILE A 3 7.67 -16.98 9.77
N PHE A 4 7.90 -16.46 10.98
CA PHE A 4 7.05 -16.78 12.14
C PHE A 4 5.80 -15.89 12.12
N GLU A 5 4.63 -16.49 12.40
CA GLU A 5 3.25 -15.95 12.25
C GLU A 5 2.65 -16.00 10.84
N GLY A 6 3.31 -16.72 9.93
CA GLY A 6 2.95 -16.81 8.51
C GLY A 6 4.02 -16.13 7.67
N ALA A 7 4.29 -16.67 6.48
CA ALA A 7 5.17 -15.97 5.54
C ALA A 7 4.53 -14.62 5.22
N ASN A 8 5.31 -13.53 5.26
CA ASN A 8 4.79 -12.18 5.01
C ASN A 8 4.03 -12.10 3.68
N GLU A 9 4.38 -12.93 2.70
CA GLU A 9 3.70 -13.06 1.42
C GLU A 9 2.24 -13.51 1.59
N VAL A 10 1.98 -14.51 2.45
CA VAL A 10 0.63 -15.01 2.76
C VAL A 10 -0.20 -13.93 3.47
N LEU A 11 0.40 -13.21 4.42
CA LEU A 11 -0.27 -12.12 5.12
C LEU A 11 -0.63 -10.96 4.18
N ARG A 12 0.25 -10.61 3.25
CA ARG A 12 -0.03 -9.59 2.21
C ARG A 12 -1.21 -9.99 1.34
N PHE A 13 -1.30 -11.26 0.92
CA PHE A 13 -2.45 -11.73 0.15
C PHE A 13 -3.75 -11.62 0.94
N HIS A 14 -3.75 -12.04 2.21
CA HIS A 14 -4.95 -11.92 3.04
C HIS A 14 -5.36 -10.46 3.26
N LEU A 15 -4.41 -9.55 3.40
CA LEU A 15 -4.69 -8.11 3.54
C LEU A 15 -5.33 -7.54 2.28
N ALA A 16 -4.75 -7.79 1.10
CA ALA A 16 -5.33 -7.31 -0.16
C ALA A 16 -6.69 -7.96 -0.46
N ALA A 17 -6.82 -9.27 -0.21
CA ALA A 17 -8.07 -10.00 -0.38
C ALA A 17 -9.17 -9.49 0.57
N GLY A 18 -8.81 -9.23 1.83
CA GLY A 18 -9.72 -8.69 2.84
C GLY A 18 -10.14 -7.24 2.57
N ALA A 19 -9.35 -6.47 1.82
CA ALA A 19 -9.67 -5.11 1.41
C ALA A 19 -10.64 -5.03 0.22
N LEU A 20 -10.74 -6.08 -0.61
CA LEU A 20 -11.59 -6.09 -1.82
C LEU A 20 -13.07 -5.75 -1.55
N PRO A 21 -13.74 -6.31 -0.52
CA PRO A 21 -15.13 -5.95 -0.21
C PRO A 21 -15.33 -4.47 0.16
N PHE A 22 -14.27 -3.82 0.66
CA PHE A 22 -14.30 -2.45 1.16
C PHE A 22 -13.73 -1.42 0.17
N ALA A 23 -13.32 -1.86 -1.03
CA ALA A 23 -12.74 -0.97 -2.05
C ALA A 23 -13.68 0.21 -2.41
N GLY A 24 -14.98 0.07 -2.17
CA GLY A 24 -16.03 1.09 -2.36
C GLY A 24 -16.35 1.99 -1.14
N GLU A 25 -15.89 1.66 0.08
CA GLU A 25 -16.33 2.36 1.30
C GLU A 25 -15.45 3.56 1.68
N VAL A 26 -16.12 4.64 2.11
CA VAL A 26 -15.68 5.94 2.70
C VAL A 26 -14.30 6.48 2.24
N PRO A 27 -14.25 7.63 1.52
CA PRO A 27 -13.00 8.35 1.30
C PRO A 27 -12.36 8.73 2.64
N SER A 28 -11.07 8.47 2.82
CA SER A 28 -10.32 9.23 3.81
C SER A 28 -10.37 10.70 3.41
N ALA A 29 -10.72 11.55 4.38
CA ALA A 29 -10.58 13.00 4.30
C ALA A 29 -9.65 13.44 5.45
N LEU A 30 -8.43 12.92 5.45
CA LEU A 30 -7.46 13.19 6.51
C LEU A 30 -7.07 14.67 6.52
N ALA A 31 -7.07 15.32 5.35
CA ALA A 31 -6.82 16.76 5.23
C ALA A 31 -7.81 17.62 6.02
N GLU A 32 -9.07 17.18 6.18
CA GLU A 32 -10.09 17.89 6.94
C GLU A 32 -9.94 17.71 8.46
N ARG A 33 -9.13 16.73 8.88
CA ARG A 33 -8.99 16.29 10.28
C ARG A 33 -7.70 16.75 10.92
N LEU A 34 -6.72 17.20 10.14
CA LEU A 34 -5.38 17.54 10.61
C LEU A 34 -5.13 19.06 10.62
N PRO A 35 -4.26 19.54 11.54
CA PRO A 35 -3.95 20.95 11.63
C PRO A 35 -3.17 21.45 10.40
N ALA A 36 -3.25 22.76 10.14
CA ALA A 36 -2.66 23.40 8.95
C ALA A 36 -1.20 23.02 8.64
N PRO A 37 -0.28 22.87 9.61
CA PRO A 37 1.10 22.43 9.33
C PRO A 37 1.21 21.05 8.66
N LEU A 38 0.18 20.20 8.78
CA LEU A 38 0.15 18.86 8.19
C LEU A 38 -0.77 18.74 6.97
N GLU A 39 -1.46 19.81 6.58
CA GLU A 39 -2.48 19.79 5.53
C GLU A 39 -1.94 19.25 4.19
N THR A 40 -0.75 19.69 3.79
CA THR A 40 -0.10 19.21 2.55
C THR A 40 0.17 17.71 2.59
N HIS A 41 0.64 17.19 3.73
CA HIS A 41 0.92 15.77 3.91
C HIS A 41 -0.37 14.95 3.93
N ALA A 42 -1.40 15.48 4.58
CA ALA A 42 -2.73 14.89 4.63
C ALA A 42 -3.41 14.82 3.25
N ARG A 43 -3.30 15.86 2.44
CA ARG A 43 -3.78 15.86 1.05
C ARG A 43 -3.06 14.84 0.19
N ARG A 44 -1.75 14.69 0.36
CA ARG A 44 -0.98 13.65 -0.33
C ARG A 44 -1.48 12.26 0.07
N PHE A 45 -1.73 12.04 1.36
CA PHE A 45 -2.33 10.79 1.84
C PHE A 45 -3.69 10.53 1.17
N ASP A 46 -4.59 11.52 1.17
CA ASP A 46 -5.92 11.36 0.56
C ASP A 46 -5.84 11.05 -0.95
N ASP A 47 -4.89 11.65 -1.68
CA ASP A 47 -4.63 11.32 -3.09
C ASP A 47 -4.14 9.88 -3.28
N LEU A 48 -3.12 9.47 -2.51
CA LEU A 48 -2.56 8.12 -2.54
C LEU A 48 -3.61 7.07 -2.16
N HIS A 49 -4.43 7.35 -1.15
CA HIS A 49 -5.51 6.50 -0.71
C HIS A 49 -6.57 6.31 -1.81
N ARG A 50 -6.97 7.41 -2.47
CA ARG A 50 -7.89 7.36 -3.62
C ARG A 50 -7.32 6.52 -4.77
N ARG A 51 -6.04 6.67 -5.09
CA ARG A 51 -5.36 5.89 -6.15
C ARG A 51 -5.27 4.41 -5.80
N ALA A 52 -4.92 4.07 -4.54
CA ALA A 52 -4.87 2.69 -4.09
C ALA A 52 -6.21 1.98 -4.15
N ARG A 53 -7.29 2.68 -3.79
CA ARG A 53 -8.65 2.16 -3.95
C ARG A 53 -9.02 1.93 -5.40
N ALA A 54 -8.69 2.88 -6.28
CA ALA A 54 -8.94 2.74 -7.71
C ALA A 54 -8.18 1.55 -8.31
N ALA A 55 -6.92 1.34 -7.92
CA ALA A 55 -6.13 0.18 -8.36
C ALA A 55 -6.78 -1.14 -7.90
N LEU A 56 -7.16 -1.25 -6.63
CA LEU A 56 -7.81 -2.46 -6.10
C LEU A 56 -9.16 -2.74 -6.77
N ALA A 57 -9.99 -1.70 -6.96
CA ALA A 57 -11.27 -1.80 -7.66
C ALA A 57 -11.09 -2.22 -9.13
N GLY A 58 -10.10 -1.66 -9.82
CA GLY A 58 -9.77 -2.02 -11.20
C GLY A 58 -9.36 -3.48 -11.34
N LEU A 59 -8.58 -4.03 -10.39
CA LEU A 59 -8.25 -5.45 -10.36
C LEU A 59 -9.50 -6.31 -10.12
N ALA A 60 -10.36 -5.91 -9.19
CA ALA A 60 -11.60 -6.62 -8.89
C ALA A 60 -12.55 -6.65 -10.10
N GLU A 61 -12.68 -5.53 -10.81
CA GLU A 61 -13.50 -5.41 -12.02
C GLU A 61 -12.93 -6.23 -13.17
N THR A 62 -11.61 -6.19 -13.37
CA THR A 62 -10.92 -6.89 -14.47
C THR A 62 -10.95 -8.41 -14.31
N PHE A 63 -10.67 -8.90 -13.09
CA PHE A 63 -10.44 -10.34 -12.85
C PHE A 63 -11.59 -11.04 -12.10
N GLY A 64 -12.51 -10.28 -11.51
CA GLY A 64 -13.63 -10.81 -10.75
C GLY A 64 -13.17 -11.82 -9.68
N PRO A 65 -13.80 -13.00 -9.58
CA PRO A 65 -13.40 -14.04 -8.62
C PRO A 65 -11.96 -14.55 -8.81
N ARG A 66 -11.37 -14.39 -10.00
CA ARG A 66 -10.01 -14.86 -10.30
C ARG A 66 -8.92 -13.89 -9.88
N VAL A 67 -9.27 -12.74 -9.30
CA VAL A 67 -8.28 -11.76 -8.81
C VAL A 67 -7.26 -12.38 -7.84
N MET A 68 -7.64 -13.44 -7.12
CA MET A 68 -6.76 -14.20 -6.21
C MET A 68 -5.61 -14.94 -6.92
N GLU A 69 -5.74 -15.21 -8.22
CA GLU A 69 -4.68 -15.81 -9.03
C GLU A 69 -3.58 -14.79 -9.36
N HIS A 70 -3.87 -13.49 -9.26
CA HIS A 70 -2.97 -12.39 -9.58
C HIS A 70 -2.17 -11.93 -8.36
N GLN A 71 -1.45 -12.88 -7.75
CA GLN A 71 -0.74 -12.70 -6.48
C GLN A 71 0.29 -11.55 -6.54
N LEU A 72 1.03 -11.40 -7.63
CA LEU A 72 2.06 -10.36 -7.73
C LEU A 72 1.46 -8.95 -7.73
N ARG A 73 0.27 -8.80 -8.33
CA ARG A 73 -0.48 -7.53 -8.30
C ARG A 73 -1.12 -7.28 -6.95
N LEU A 74 -1.71 -8.31 -6.34
CA LEU A 74 -2.26 -8.24 -4.98
C LEU A 74 -1.18 -7.89 -3.95
N ALA A 75 0.06 -8.37 -4.13
CA ALA A 75 1.19 -7.99 -3.29
C ALA A 75 1.50 -6.48 -3.39
N GLY A 76 1.51 -5.92 -4.60
CA GLY A 76 1.67 -4.48 -4.80
C GLY A 76 0.56 -3.66 -4.13
N CYS A 77 -0.70 -4.10 -4.25
CA CYS A 77 -1.81 -3.49 -3.51
C CYS A 77 -1.59 -3.57 -1.99
N ALA A 78 -1.19 -4.74 -1.48
CA ALA A 78 -0.95 -4.93 -0.05
C ALA A 78 0.14 -4.00 0.49
N ASP A 79 1.27 -3.89 -0.21
CA ASP A 79 2.36 -3.01 0.18
C ASP A 79 1.90 -1.53 0.17
N ALA A 80 1.10 -1.13 -0.82
CA ALA A 80 0.48 0.20 -0.84
C ALA A 80 -0.47 0.44 0.35
N PHE A 81 -1.32 -0.52 0.70
CA PHE A 81 -2.22 -0.39 1.86
C PHE A 81 -1.47 -0.40 3.20
N ILE A 82 -0.40 -1.18 3.34
CA ILE A 82 0.47 -1.15 4.51
C ILE A 82 1.10 0.24 4.67
N GLY A 83 1.63 0.79 3.58
CA GLY A 83 2.20 2.14 3.56
C GLY A 83 1.16 3.20 3.93
N LEU A 84 -0.07 3.09 3.41
CA LEU A 84 -1.18 3.98 3.74
C LEU A 84 -1.53 3.91 5.23
N LEU A 85 -1.70 2.71 5.79
CA LEU A 85 -2.02 2.55 7.21
C LEU A 85 -0.93 3.16 8.10
N ALA A 86 0.34 2.91 7.77
CA ALA A 86 1.46 3.48 8.51
C ALA A 86 1.50 5.00 8.42
N LEU A 87 1.22 5.57 7.24
CA LEU A 87 1.20 7.01 7.01
C LEU A 87 0.04 7.67 7.75
N GLU A 88 -1.17 7.11 7.65
CA GLU A 88 -2.35 7.60 8.36
C GLU A 88 -2.12 7.63 9.87
N ALA A 89 -1.65 6.53 10.44
CA ALA A 89 -1.37 6.42 11.87
C ALA A 89 -0.29 7.44 12.31
N SER A 90 0.75 7.62 11.49
CA SER A 90 1.82 8.58 11.76
C SER A 90 1.30 10.02 11.75
N LEU A 91 0.49 10.38 10.76
CA LEU A 91 -0.07 11.73 10.63
C LEU A 91 -1.12 12.04 11.70
N LEU A 92 -2.01 11.09 12.01
CA LEU A 92 -3.01 11.24 13.08
C LEU A 92 -2.35 11.41 14.45
N ARG A 93 -1.39 10.53 14.77
CA ARG A 93 -0.65 10.61 16.02
C ARG A 93 0.18 11.89 16.09
N GLY A 94 0.92 12.17 15.02
CA GLY A 94 1.79 13.34 14.94
C GLY A 94 1.03 14.65 15.06
N GLY A 95 -0.14 14.74 14.42
CA GLY A 95 -1.02 15.91 14.50
C GLY A 95 -1.64 16.10 15.88
N ALA A 96 -1.99 15.03 16.59
CA ALA A 96 -2.49 15.11 17.96
C ALA A 96 -1.41 15.60 18.94
N GLU A 97 -0.17 15.11 18.79
CA GLU A 97 0.96 15.50 19.65
C GLU A 97 1.43 16.94 19.38
N LEU A 98 1.20 17.49 18.17
CA LEU A 98 1.71 18.80 17.77
C LEU A 98 1.24 19.95 18.68
N GLY A 99 0.03 19.86 19.23
CA GLY A 99 -0.53 20.89 20.13
C GLY A 99 0.22 21.04 21.46
N ASP A 100 0.93 19.99 21.89
CA ASP A 100 1.68 19.95 23.15
C ASP A 100 3.16 20.32 22.96
N LEU A 101 3.60 20.47 21.70
CA LEU A 101 4.99 20.76 21.36
C LEU A 101 5.19 22.25 21.07
N SER A 102 6.39 22.75 21.35
CA SER A 102 6.75 24.14 21.05
C SER A 102 8.21 24.28 20.65
N GLY A 103 8.54 25.41 20.01
CA GLY A 103 9.90 25.76 19.60
C GLY A 103 10.54 24.70 18.72
N GLU A 104 11.82 24.41 18.97
CA GLU A 104 12.62 23.47 18.19
C GLU A 104 12.02 22.04 18.17
N THR A 105 11.41 21.59 19.26
CA THR A 105 10.81 20.25 19.32
C THR A 105 9.64 20.09 18.37
N ALA A 106 8.78 21.12 18.25
CA ALA A 106 7.69 21.12 17.27
C ALA A 106 8.24 21.08 15.83
N THR A 107 9.28 21.85 15.54
CA THR A 107 9.94 21.85 14.22
C THR A 107 10.50 20.47 13.86
N VAL A 108 11.28 19.85 14.76
CA VAL A 108 11.85 18.51 14.53
C VAL A 108 10.76 17.46 14.34
N HIS A 109 9.64 17.59 15.06
CA HIS A 109 8.49 16.69 14.91
C HIS A 109 7.84 16.82 13.53
N LEU A 110 7.63 18.06 13.06
CA LEU A 110 7.13 18.33 11.71
C LEU A 110 8.08 17.81 10.63
N ASP A 111 9.39 17.99 10.79
CA ASP A 111 10.39 17.47 9.85
C ASP A 111 10.37 15.94 9.78
N ARG A 112 10.17 15.25 10.90
CA ARG A 112 10.01 13.79 10.94
C ARG A 112 8.75 13.34 10.21
N LEU A 113 7.62 14.03 10.41
CA LEU A 113 6.37 13.73 9.72
C LEU A 113 6.48 13.98 8.22
N ALA A 114 7.17 15.04 7.81
CA ALA A 114 7.47 15.32 6.41
C ALA A 114 8.33 14.22 5.78
N PHE A 115 9.40 13.81 6.47
CA PHE A 115 10.26 12.70 6.03
C PHE A 115 9.49 11.38 5.90
N LEU A 116 8.69 11.02 6.91
CA LEU A 116 7.85 9.81 6.87
C LEU A 116 6.84 9.85 5.73
N THR A 117 6.23 11.02 5.48
CA THR A 117 5.30 11.21 4.35
C THR A 117 5.98 10.96 3.02
N GLU A 118 7.21 11.45 2.85
CA GLU A 118 7.97 11.21 1.61
C GLU A 118 8.38 9.74 1.47
N LEU A 119 8.92 9.14 2.52
CA LEU A 119 9.37 7.75 2.52
C LEU A 119 8.21 6.79 2.22
N LEU A 120 7.13 6.89 3.01
CA LEU A 120 5.96 6.03 2.83
C LEU A 120 5.22 6.35 1.54
N GLY A 121 5.19 7.62 1.12
CA GLY A 121 4.63 8.02 -0.16
C GLY A 121 5.28 7.29 -1.34
N ARG A 122 6.61 7.14 -1.33
CA ARG A 122 7.32 6.35 -2.34
C ARG A 122 6.97 4.87 -2.29
N GLU A 123 7.00 4.27 -1.10
CA GLU A 123 6.62 2.85 -0.93
C GLU A 123 5.20 2.57 -1.44
N ILE A 124 4.26 3.48 -1.16
CA ILE A 124 2.90 3.39 -1.67
C ILE A 124 2.88 3.48 -3.20
N GLU A 125 3.54 4.47 -3.77
CA GLU A 125 3.62 4.64 -5.23
C GLU A 125 4.26 3.43 -5.92
N ASP A 126 5.29 2.85 -5.32
CA ASP A 126 5.98 1.66 -5.82
C ASP A 126 5.04 0.44 -5.80
N GLY A 127 4.31 0.24 -4.70
CA GLY A 127 3.28 -0.80 -4.60
C GLY A 127 2.16 -0.63 -5.64
N LEU A 128 1.71 0.60 -5.87
CA LEU A 128 0.71 0.90 -6.92
C LEU A 128 1.24 0.61 -8.32
N ARG A 129 2.48 1.02 -8.62
CA ARG A 129 3.11 0.70 -9.91
C ARG A 129 3.23 -0.81 -10.11
N GLN A 130 3.56 -1.56 -9.08
CA GLN A 130 3.61 -3.02 -9.15
C GLN A 130 2.22 -3.64 -9.37
N ALA A 131 1.18 -3.13 -8.71
CA ALA A 131 -0.19 -3.60 -8.90
C ALA A 131 -0.69 -3.41 -10.35
N GLU A 132 -0.20 -2.37 -11.03
CA GLU A 132 -0.55 -2.02 -12.41
C GLU A 132 0.35 -2.70 -13.47
N ASP A 133 1.52 -3.25 -13.10
CA ASP A 133 2.48 -3.81 -14.06
C ASP A 133 2.15 -5.25 -14.50
N GLU A 134 1.33 -5.37 -15.54
CA GLU A 134 1.01 -6.63 -16.21
C GLU A 134 2.23 -7.39 -16.74
N ARG A 135 3.27 -6.68 -17.19
CA ARG A 135 4.41 -7.30 -17.87
C ARG A 135 5.24 -8.13 -16.90
N PHE A 136 5.37 -7.65 -15.67
CA PHE A 136 6.08 -8.36 -14.62
C PHE A 136 5.42 -9.71 -14.33
N GLU A 137 4.11 -9.71 -14.10
CA GLU A 137 3.35 -10.93 -13.82
C GLU A 137 3.34 -11.92 -15.00
N THR A 138 3.17 -11.40 -16.22
CA THR A 138 3.22 -12.21 -17.45
C THR A 138 4.59 -12.87 -17.63
N THR A 139 5.66 -12.13 -17.38
CA THR A 139 7.03 -12.64 -17.49
C THR A 139 7.31 -13.69 -16.42
N ALA A 140 6.93 -13.43 -15.17
CA ALA A 140 7.07 -14.38 -14.07
C ALA A 140 6.32 -15.68 -14.35
N SER A 141 5.08 -15.59 -14.83
CA SER A 141 4.25 -16.75 -15.17
C SER A 141 4.88 -17.58 -16.30
N ARG A 142 5.42 -16.93 -17.33
CA ARG A 142 6.11 -17.61 -18.45
C ARG A 142 7.38 -18.34 -17.99
N LEU A 143 8.18 -17.70 -17.15
CA LEU A 143 9.40 -18.31 -16.60
C LEU A 143 9.06 -19.51 -15.71
N ALA A 144 8.08 -19.36 -14.82
CA ALA A 144 7.63 -20.45 -13.97
C ALA A 144 7.09 -21.63 -14.79
N GLY A 145 6.30 -21.37 -15.84
CA GLY A 145 5.82 -22.40 -16.75
C GLY A 145 6.96 -23.17 -17.44
N HIS A 146 7.96 -22.46 -17.95
CA HIS A 146 9.14 -23.08 -18.57
C HIS A 146 9.92 -23.97 -17.58
N GLU A 147 10.14 -23.51 -16.34
CA GLU A 147 10.82 -24.32 -15.32
C GLU A 147 10.03 -25.61 -14.99
N VAL A 148 8.71 -25.54 -14.91
CA VAL A 148 7.85 -26.72 -14.71
C VAL A 148 7.95 -27.70 -15.87
N ASP A 149 7.95 -27.21 -17.11
CA ASP A 149 8.08 -28.05 -18.30
C ASP A 149 9.44 -28.75 -18.35
N VAL A 150 10.52 -28.03 -18.03
CA VAL A 150 11.87 -28.59 -17.92
C VAL A 150 11.95 -29.65 -16.82
N ALA A 151 11.34 -29.41 -15.66
CA ALA A 151 11.31 -30.37 -14.57
C ALA A 151 10.52 -31.64 -14.96
N ARG A 152 9.38 -31.50 -15.65
CA ARG A 152 8.57 -32.63 -16.13
C ARG A 152 9.29 -33.47 -17.17
N ALA A 153 10.06 -32.85 -18.06
CA ALA A 153 10.84 -33.58 -19.07
C ALA A 153 11.99 -34.42 -18.49
N ARG A 154 12.33 -34.22 -17.20
CA ARG A 154 13.38 -34.95 -16.47
C ARG A 154 12.85 -36.06 -15.57
N LEU A 155 11.53 -36.22 -15.44
CA LEU A 155 10.85 -37.26 -14.66
C LEU A 155 10.38 -38.39 -15.59
#